data_AF-A0A1Y2K0Q6-F1
#
_entry.id   AF-A0A1Y2K0Q6-F1
#
_cell.length_a   1.000
_cell.length_b   1.000
_cell.length_c   1.000
_cell.angle_alpha   90.00
_cell.angle_beta   90.00
_cell.angle_gamma   90.00
#
_symmetry.space_group_name_H-M   'P 1'
#
loop_
_entity.id
_entity.type
_entity.pdbx_description
1 polymer ?
#
loop_
_entity_poly.entity_id
_entity_poly.type
_entity_poly.pdbx_seq_one_letter_code
_entity_poly.pdbx_strand_id
1 'polypeptide(L)'
;MDRLREIAGGRRDEANGQRQWWRNRSVDLFVWLDDAGALVRFHLSYEALGKQRAFVWRAGQRSAEHLDVRGGESDPQHNRAPLLDARAALRVEQGAALLDGLKLAATDLPAAWGPQLVAYIAQAVSGNEGAEQPQQ
;
A
#
# COMPACT_ATOMS: atom_id res chain seq x y z
N MET A 1 -2.42 0.33 -15.97
CA MET A 1 -2.07 1.21 -14.84
C MET A 1 -1.02 2.19 -15.32
N ASP A 2 -1.12 3.48 -14.97
CA ASP A 2 -0.11 4.47 -15.39
C ASP A 2 1.11 4.47 -14.47
N ARG A 3 2.19 5.11 -14.90
CA ARG A 3 3.43 5.30 -14.12
C ARG A 3 3.19 6.03 -12.79
N LEU A 4 3.95 5.64 -11.76
CA LEU A 4 4.01 6.36 -10.48
C LEU A 4 4.86 7.63 -10.64
N ARG A 5 4.42 8.72 -10.01
CA ARG A 5 5.16 9.97 -9.95
C ARG A 5 5.39 10.37 -8.52
N GLU A 6 6.61 10.76 -8.20
CA GLU A 6 6.92 11.34 -6.90
C GLU A 6 6.25 12.72 -6.78
N ILE A 7 5.58 12.96 -5.65
CA ILE A 7 4.99 14.23 -5.29
C ILE A 7 5.99 14.99 -4.42
N ALA A 8 6.64 16.00 -5.01
CA ALA A 8 7.57 16.87 -4.32
C ALA A 8 6.86 17.60 -3.15
N GLY A 9 7.55 17.68 -2.00
CA GLY A 9 7.01 18.35 -0.81
C GLY A 9 6.19 17.45 0.12
N GLY A 10 6.18 16.12 -0.11
CA GLY A 10 5.73 15.16 0.89
C GLY A 10 6.44 15.40 2.22
N ARG A 11 5.71 15.90 3.23
CA ARG A 11 6.24 16.33 4.53
C ARG A 11 7.25 15.30 5.05
N ARG A 12 8.53 15.69 5.19
CA ARG A 12 9.51 14.99 6.02
C ARG A 12 9.01 15.13 7.46
N ASP A 13 8.66 14.02 8.07
CA ASP A 13 8.42 13.97 9.51
C ASP A 13 9.77 13.62 10.14
N GLU A 14 10.46 14.61 10.71
CA GLU A 14 11.81 14.44 11.28
C GLU A 14 11.86 13.33 12.35
N ALA A 15 10.71 12.97 12.95
CA ALA A 15 10.63 11.91 13.95
C ALA A 15 10.58 10.48 13.36
N ASN A 16 10.27 10.30 12.07
CA ASN A 16 9.95 8.99 11.47
C ASN A 16 10.72 8.69 10.17
N GLY A 17 11.80 9.43 9.88
CA GLY A 17 12.65 9.23 8.69
C GLY A 17 12.17 9.94 7.43
N GLN A 18 12.82 9.67 6.30
CA GLN A 18 12.47 10.30 5.03
C GLN A 18 11.21 9.66 4.46
N ARG A 19 10.09 10.38 4.55
CA ARG A 19 8.84 9.97 3.91
C ARG A 19 8.78 10.46 2.46
N GLN A 20 8.58 9.55 1.52
CA GLN A 20 8.30 9.83 0.12
C GLN A 20 6.84 9.52 -0.21
N TRP A 21 6.26 10.32 -1.10
CA TRP A 21 4.91 10.12 -1.61
C TRP A 21 4.96 9.94 -3.12
N TRP A 22 4.47 8.80 -3.59
CA TRP A 22 4.35 8.42 -4.98
C TRP A 22 2.88 8.25 -5.33
N ARG A 23 2.45 8.73 -6.49
CA ARG A 23 1.04 8.71 -6.88
C ARG A 23 0.86 8.46 -8.36
N ASN A 24 -0.24 7.79 -8.71
CA ASN A 24 -0.83 7.85 -10.04
C ASN A 24 -2.35 8.02 -9.93
N ARG A 25 -3.09 7.80 -11.04
CA ARG A 25 -4.56 7.93 -11.05
C ARG A 25 -5.31 6.92 -10.17
N SER A 26 -4.69 5.81 -9.82
CA SER A 26 -5.34 4.67 -9.17
C SER A 26 -4.78 4.35 -7.78
N VAL A 27 -3.58 4.82 -7.45
CA VAL A 27 -2.92 4.53 -6.17
C VAL A 27 -2.21 5.73 -5.59
N ASP A 28 -2.18 5.74 -4.26
CA ASP A 28 -1.38 6.60 -3.42
C ASP A 28 -0.41 5.71 -2.62
N LEU A 29 0.89 5.92 -2.81
CA LEU A 29 1.96 5.15 -2.16
C LEU A 29 2.80 6.06 -1.27
N PHE A 30 2.79 5.78 0.02
CA PHE A 30 3.66 6.40 1.00
C PHE A 30 4.75 5.43 1.42
N VAL A 31 5.99 5.89 1.41
CA VAL A 31 7.17 5.11 1.75
C VAL A 31 7.94 5.84 2.83
N TRP A 32 8.38 5.13 3.86
CA TRP A 32 9.30 5.65 4.87
C TRP A 32 10.61 4.89 4.75
N LEU A 33 11.69 5.67 4.70
CA LEU A 33 13.06 5.17 4.66
C LEU A 33 13.79 5.58 5.94
N ASP A 34 14.70 4.74 6.43
CA ASP A 34 15.67 5.14 7.44
C ASP A 34 16.77 6.04 6.86
N ASP A 35 17.71 6.47 7.71
CA ASP A 35 18.81 7.33 7.32
C ASP A 35 19.77 6.70 6.30
N ALA A 36 19.80 5.36 6.21
CA ALA A 36 20.55 4.61 5.21
C ALA A 36 19.79 4.46 3.88
N GLY A 37 18.53 4.95 3.82
CA GLY A 37 17.66 4.82 2.66
C GLY A 37 16.96 3.46 2.56
N ALA A 38 17.00 2.64 3.62
CA ALA A 38 16.34 1.34 3.64
C ALA A 38 14.85 1.46 3.94
N LEU A 39 14.04 0.62 3.30
CA LEU A 39 12.58 0.60 3.48
C LEU A 39 12.21 0.14 4.89
N VAL A 40 11.64 1.03 5.70
CA VAL A 40 11.17 0.71 7.06
C VAL A 40 9.66 0.60 7.17
N ARG A 41 8.92 1.25 6.27
CA ARG A 41 7.46 1.18 6.23
C ARG A 41 6.95 1.57 4.85
N PHE A 42 5.80 1.02 4.45
CA PHE A 42 5.01 1.61 3.39
C PHE A 42 3.51 1.52 3.66
N HIS A 43 2.77 2.36 2.95
CA HIS A 43 1.32 2.32 2.86
C HIS A 43 0.94 2.57 1.40
N LEU A 44 0.38 1.57 0.74
CA LEU A 44 -0.18 1.68 -0.60
C LEU A 44 -1.70 1.67 -0.48
N SER A 45 -2.34 2.79 -0.76
CA SER A 45 -3.79 2.93 -0.82
C SER A 45 -4.27 2.86 -2.27
N TYR A 46 -5.38 2.16 -2.50
CA TYR A 46 -5.96 1.98 -3.83
C TYR A 46 -7.47 1.79 -3.73
N GLU A 47 -8.18 2.03 -4.84
CA GLU A 47 -9.60 1.72 -4.93
C GLU A 47 -9.81 0.35 -5.58
N ALA A 48 -10.63 -0.49 -4.96
CA ALA A 48 -11.08 -1.76 -5.52
C ALA A 48 -12.59 -1.93 -5.30
N LEU A 49 -13.33 -2.11 -6.40
CA LEU A 49 -14.79 -2.24 -6.40
C LEU A 49 -15.51 -1.10 -5.65
N GLY A 50 -15.06 0.14 -5.84
CA GLY A 50 -15.64 1.32 -5.18
C GLY A 50 -15.34 1.42 -3.68
N LYS A 51 -14.39 0.63 -3.16
CA LYS A 51 -13.92 0.70 -1.78
C LYS A 51 -12.43 1.03 -1.72
N GLN A 52 -12.04 1.91 -0.82
CA GLN A 52 -10.63 2.15 -0.55
C GLN A 52 -10.04 0.98 0.26
N ARG A 53 -8.90 0.50 -0.20
CA ARG A 53 -8.13 -0.58 0.36
C ARG A 53 -6.70 -0.12 0.56
N ALA A 54 -5.99 -0.81 1.44
CA ALA A 54 -4.61 -0.51 1.72
C ALA A 54 -3.77 -1.78 1.84
N PHE A 55 -2.54 -1.73 1.32
CA PHE A 55 -1.46 -2.59 1.79
C PHE A 55 -0.58 -1.79 2.74
N VAL A 56 -0.36 -2.32 3.93
CA VAL A 56 0.52 -1.72 4.94
C VAL A 56 1.59 -2.72 5.32
N TRP A 57 2.83 -2.25 5.42
CA TRP A 57 3.95 -3.06 5.88
C TRP A 57 4.87 -2.22 6.75
N ARG A 58 5.49 -2.85 7.75
CA ARG A 58 6.56 -2.29 8.58
C ARG A 58 7.71 -3.28 8.72
N ALA A 59 8.91 -2.74 8.94
CA ALA A 59 10.10 -3.52 9.23
C ALA A 59 9.85 -4.55 10.35
N GLY A 60 10.36 -5.77 10.15
CA GLY A 60 10.10 -6.92 11.01
C GLY A 60 8.91 -7.78 10.57
N GLN A 61 8.06 -7.32 9.63
CA GLN A 61 7.00 -8.15 9.05
C GLN A 61 7.50 -8.93 7.82
N ARG A 62 7.02 -10.17 7.68
CA ARG A 62 7.35 -11.02 6.53
C ARG A 62 6.57 -10.62 5.27
N SER A 63 5.33 -10.17 5.40
CA SER A 63 4.48 -9.75 4.29
C SER A 63 3.64 -8.53 4.65
N ALA A 64 3.10 -7.85 3.63
CA ALA A 64 2.17 -6.74 3.84
C ALA A 64 0.81 -7.23 4.34
N GLU A 65 0.14 -6.38 5.11
CA GLU A 65 -1.24 -6.58 5.55
C GLU A 65 -2.19 -5.87 4.58
N HIS A 66 -3.22 -6.57 4.11
CA HIS A 66 -4.29 -5.99 3.31
C HIS A 66 -5.43 -5.54 4.24
N LEU A 67 -5.79 -4.25 4.18
CA LEU A 67 -6.70 -3.60 5.11
C LEU A 67 -7.82 -2.88 4.36
N ASP A 68 -8.99 -2.80 4.98
CA ASP A 68 -10.07 -1.89 4.58
C ASP A 68 -9.74 -0.47 5.07
N VAL A 69 -9.85 0.51 4.17
CA VAL A 69 -9.78 1.93 4.52
C VAL A 69 -11.20 2.46 4.55
N ARG A 70 -11.72 2.78 5.74
CA ARG A 70 -12.96 3.55 5.83
C ARG A 70 -12.62 5.03 5.70
N GLY A 71 -13.24 5.68 4.72
CA GLY A 71 -13.17 7.13 4.58
C GLY A 71 -13.63 7.79 5.87
N GLY A 72 -12.91 8.84 6.28
CA GLY A 72 -13.47 9.80 7.23
C GLY A 72 -14.79 10.33 6.68
N GLU A 73 -15.77 10.51 7.56
CA GLU A 73 -17.12 10.98 7.21
C GLU A 73 -17.08 12.22 6.30
N SER A 74 -18.04 12.31 5.37
CA SER A 74 -18.25 13.46 4.48
C SER A 74 -18.72 14.73 5.18
N ASP A 75 -18.82 14.70 6.52
CA ASP A 75 -19.34 15.78 7.33
C ASP A 75 -18.20 16.71 7.80
N PRO A 76 -18.13 17.95 7.29
CA PRO A 76 -17.10 18.92 7.69
C PRO A 76 -17.19 19.34 9.16
N GLN A 77 -18.24 18.93 9.91
CA GLN A 77 -18.35 19.16 11.35
C GLN A 77 -17.70 18.05 12.20
N HIS A 78 -17.29 16.93 11.59
CA HIS A 78 -16.66 15.80 12.28
C HIS A 78 -15.35 15.40 11.61
N ASN A 79 -14.22 15.91 12.10
CA ASN A 79 -12.87 15.51 11.66
C ASN A 79 -12.51 14.10 12.16
N ARG A 80 -13.13 13.05 11.62
CA ARG A 80 -12.66 11.67 11.84
C ARG A 80 -11.55 11.36 10.83
N ALA A 81 -10.34 11.12 11.32
CA ALA A 81 -9.23 10.65 10.49
C ALA A 81 -9.58 9.30 9.83
N PRO A 82 -9.08 9.01 8.61
CA PRO A 82 -9.22 7.69 8.01
C PRO A 82 -8.74 6.60 8.98
N LEU A 83 -9.60 5.62 9.27
CA LEU A 83 -9.28 4.51 10.15
C LEU A 83 -8.97 3.26 9.31
N LEU A 84 -7.83 2.63 9.62
CA LEU A 84 -7.50 1.28 9.17
C LEU A 84 -8.30 0.31 10.03
N ASP A 85 -9.33 -0.31 9.46
CA ASP A 85 -10.44 -0.82 10.25
C ASP A 85 -10.30 -2.32 10.56
N ALA A 86 -10.00 -3.15 9.55
CA ALA A 86 -9.82 -4.59 9.71
C ALA A 86 -8.99 -5.19 8.56
N ARG A 87 -8.41 -6.39 8.80
CA ARG A 87 -7.78 -7.19 7.74
C ARG A 87 -8.82 -7.55 6.70
N ALA A 88 -8.65 -7.00 5.51
CA ALA A 88 -9.55 -7.18 4.39
C ALA A 88 -9.30 -8.52 3.69
N ALA A 89 -10.37 -9.24 3.38
CA ALA A 89 -10.30 -10.34 2.43
C ALA A 89 -9.76 -9.80 1.09
N LEU A 90 -8.68 -10.40 0.60
CA LEU A 90 -8.11 -10.07 -0.71
C LEU A 90 -8.61 -11.13 -1.69
N ARG A 91 -9.41 -10.71 -2.67
CA ARG A 91 -9.76 -11.61 -3.77
C ARG A 91 -8.52 -11.79 -4.65
N VAL A 92 -8.17 -13.04 -4.97
CA VAL A 92 -6.95 -13.39 -5.72
C VAL A 92 -6.84 -12.56 -7.01
N GLU A 93 -7.90 -12.49 -7.81
CA GLU A 93 -7.96 -11.69 -9.04
C GLU A 93 -7.66 -10.19 -8.83
N GLN A 94 -8.17 -9.62 -7.72
CA GLN A 94 -7.92 -8.21 -7.40
C GLN A 94 -6.47 -7.97 -6.97
N GLY A 95 -5.92 -8.90 -6.17
CA GLY A 95 -4.52 -8.88 -5.78
C GLY A 95 -3.57 -9.02 -6.97
N ALA A 96 -3.87 -9.95 -7.88
CA ALA A 96 -3.08 -10.18 -9.08
C ALA A 96 -3.09 -8.97 -10.02
N ALA A 97 -4.28 -8.42 -10.32
CA ALA A 97 -4.40 -7.24 -11.18
C ALA A 97 -3.69 -6.01 -10.60
N LEU A 98 -3.79 -5.79 -9.28
CA LEU A 98 -3.03 -4.72 -8.61
C LEU A 98 -1.53 -4.98 -8.71
N LEU A 99 -1.09 -6.21 -8.46
CA LEU A 99 0.33 -6.56 -8.47
C LEU A 99 0.95 -6.37 -9.86
N ASP A 100 0.26 -6.76 -10.93
CA ASP A 100 0.75 -6.58 -12.30
C ASP A 100 0.79 -5.10 -12.70
N GLY A 101 -0.25 -4.35 -12.35
CA GLY A 101 -0.25 -2.91 -12.53
C GLY A 101 0.85 -2.20 -11.73
N LEU A 102 1.10 -2.65 -10.49
CA LEU A 102 2.14 -2.11 -9.64
C LEU A 102 3.52 -2.47 -10.17
N LYS A 103 3.79 -3.70 -10.61
CA LYS A 103 5.06 -4.07 -11.24
C LYS A 103 5.39 -3.16 -12.43
N LEU A 104 4.39 -2.86 -13.26
CA LEU A 104 4.55 -1.95 -14.38
C LEU A 104 4.85 -0.52 -13.90
N ALA A 105 4.08 -0.02 -12.92
CA ALA A 105 4.23 1.34 -12.40
C ALA A 105 5.46 1.53 -11.49
N ALA A 106 5.98 0.44 -10.93
CA ALA A 106 7.12 0.39 -10.03
C ALA A 106 8.46 0.46 -10.77
N THR A 107 8.46 0.41 -12.10
CA THR A 107 9.67 0.60 -12.92
C THR A 107 10.32 1.97 -12.74
N ASP A 108 9.55 2.96 -12.30
CA ASP A 108 10.04 4.31 -11.97
C ASP A 108 10.44 4.47 -10.50
N LEU A 109 10.29 3.42 -9.67
CA LEU A 109 10.70 3.48 -8.26
C LEU A 109 12.23 3.26 -8.13
N PRO A 110 12.87 3.85 -7.10
CA PRO A 110 14.26 3.60 -6.80
C PRO A 110 14.59 2.11 -6.65
N ALA A 111 15.64 1.65 -7.36
CA ALA A 111 16.10 0.27 -7.34
C ALA A 111 16.47 -0.25 -5.94
N ALA A 112 16.82 0.66 -5.02
CA ALA A 112 17.17 0.32 -3.64
C ALA A 112 16.03 -0.32 -2.84
N TRP A 113 14.76 0.01 -3.13
CA TRP A 113 13.62 -0.46 -2.33
C TRP A 113 12.39 -0.85 -3.15
N GLY A 114 12.26 -0.40 -4.40
CA GLY A 114 11.12 -0.71 -5.27
C GLY A 114 10.83 -2.22 -5.40
N PRO A 115 11.84 -3.05 -5.74
CA PRO A 115 11.65 -4.49 -5.84
C PRO A 115 11.21 -5.15 -4.53
N GLN A 116 11.73 -4.68 -3.40
CA GLN A 116 11.41 -5.20 -2.07
C GLN A 116 9.93 -4.93 -1.70
N LEU A 117 9.44 -3.73 -1.98
CA LEU A 117 8.03 -3.37 -1.78
C LEU A 117 7.10 -4.27 -2.61
N VAL A 118 7.42 -4.47 -3.89
CA VAL A 118 6.64 -5.36 -4.78
C VAL A 118 6.63 -6.79 -4.25
N ALA A 119 7.76 -7.28 -3.75
CA ALA A 119 7.85 -8.62 -3.15
C ALA A 119 6.97 -8.77 -1.90
N TYR A 120 6.91 -7.77 -1.02
CA TYR A 120 6.06 -7.82 0.18
C TYR A 120 4.57 -7.86 -0.16
N ILE A 121 4.15 -7.15 -1.20
CA ILE A 121 2.77 -7.20 -1.69
C ILE A 121 2.49 -8.54 -2.38
N ALA A 122 3.41 -9.04 -3.20
CA ALA A 122 3.27 -10.35 -3.84
C ALA A 122 3.11 -11.48 -2.81
N GLN A 123 3.90 -11.47 -1.73
CA GLN A 123 3.77 -12.43 -0.64
C GLN A 123 2.43 -12.29 0.10
N ALA A 124 1.89 -11.08 0.23
CA ALA A 124 0.57 -10.86 0.81
C ALA A 124 -0.56 -11.39 -0.08
N VAL A 125 -0.41 -11.27 -1.42
CA VAL A 125 -1.34 -11.82 -2.41
C VAL A 125 -1.32 -13.35 -2.38
N SER A 126 -0.15 -13.97 -2.52
CA SER A 126 -0.01 -15.43 -2.53
C SER A 126 -0.32 -16.08 -1.18
N GLY A 127 -0.04 -15.39 -0.06
CA GLY A 127 -0.40 -15.88 1.27
C GLY A 127 -1.91 -16.00 1.52
N ASN A 128 -2.76 -15.43 0.64
CA ASN A 128 -4.21 -15.55 0.71
C ASN A 128 -4.79 -16.67 -0.18
N GLU A 129 -3.97 -17.27 -1.06
CA GLU A 129 -4.39 -18.40 -1.92
C GLU A 129 -4.70 -19.68 -1.10
N GLY A 130 -4.35 -19.72 0.18
CA GLY A 130 -4.62 -20.85 1.09
C GLY A 130 -5.78 -20.65 2.08
N ALA A 131 -6.50 -19.51 2.05
CA ALA A 131 -7.55 -19.19 3.03
C ALA A 131 -8.98 -19.48 2.54
N GLU A 132 -9.17 -19.85 1.28
CA GLU A 132 -10.45 -20.38 0.78
C GLU A 132 -10.50 -21.90 1.00
N GLN A 133 -10.87 -22.33 2.21
CA GLN A 133 -11.54 -23.63 2.35
C GLN A 133 -13.04 -23.41 2.14
N PRO A 134 -13.68 -24.07 1.15
CA PRO A 134 -15.13 -24.06 1.04
C PRO A 134 -15.72 -24.76 2.26
N GLN A 135 -16.60 -24.08 2.98
CA GLN A 135 -17.57 -24.77 3.83
C GLN A 135 -18.54 -25.50 2.91
N GLN A 136 -18.36 -26.81 2.76
CA GLN A 136 -19.43 -27.76 2.47
C GLN A 136 -19.35 -28.91 3.47
#